data_AF-A0A7Y0A8H9-F1
#
_entry.id   AF-A0A7Y0A8H9-F1
#
_cell.length_a   1.000
_cell.length_b   1.000
_cell.length_c   1.000
_cell.angle_alpha   90.00
_cell.angle_beta   90.00
_cell.angle_gamma   90.00
#
_symmetry.space_group_name_H-M   'P 1'
#
loop_
_entity.id
_entity.type
_entity.pdbx_description
1 polymer ?
#
loop_
_entity_poly.entity_id
_entity_poly.type
_entity_poly.pdbx_seq_one_letter_code
_entity_poly.pdbx_strand_id
1 'polypeptide(L)'
;MKYIITMAVLLISLDIKAQVGINNNFPKATLDITAKTTDGSKPEGLIAPRLTGDQLQAGDAQYGNAQKGAIVYATAAATSPSTKTANIISEGYYFFDGTAWQKIIDGASAGDTTNDAWINDTATSIVKLGTKSDGTARTAGTDFVARDNGSVGIGTSIPDASAALEVNASNKGMLIPRVALTGSIDVVTIPSPVTGLMVYNTGAGALTYKGFVFWNGTEWRSLENETLINPNVQQIDCAKAFLSPAIYTAGVSYNGTLALPYSNGNGGKYNGGTTITNNGLTFKLLPGTLSLSGFLYFSVTGIPIVSSPTTSNITINNILIPFYTGSACTTQNIGTQETDSGETTSAGYDINTTTPNSSITCFDGGQFCVRYNGTTANQRLQVRQNYGSNQVALAYSYWGTGSSGTSSFKDTNLIQNVWTDIYDFGSQNNTEGANTTFILVDKTQAKIRSFQIEADIVIASEIGISGGSDKLFLKLTKN
;
A
#
# COMPACT_ATOMS: atom_id res chain seq x y z
N MET A 1 49.29 31.75 -93.80
CA MET A 1 48.62 31.85 -92.48
C MET A 1 47.26 32.59 -92.56
N LYS A 2 46.42 32.35 -93.59
CA LYS A 2 45.10 33.03 -93.72
C LYS A 2 43.89 32.10 -93.48
N TYR A 3 44.07 30.77 -93.50
CA TYR A 3 42.99 29.80 -93.30
C TYR A 3 42.96 29.14 -91.90
N ILE A 4 43.98 29.36 -91.07
CA ILE A 4 44.04 28.80 -89.70
C ILE A 4 43.20 29.65 -88.72
N ILE A 5 43.04 30.95 -88.99
CA ILE A 5 42.29 31.86 -88.12
C ILE A 5 40.77 31.63 -88.25
N THR A 6 40.28 31.28 -89.43
CA THR A 6 38.85 31.03 -89.68
C THR A 6 38.35 29.71 -89.09
N MET A 7 39.21 28.69 -88.98
CA MET A 7 38.85 27.41 -88.36
C MET A 7 38.94 27.45 -86.81
N ALA A 8 39.79 28.32 -86.25
CA ALA A 8 39.92 28.52 -84.81
C ALA A 8 38.71 29.24 -84.19
N VAL A 9 38.02 30.10 -84.96
CA VAL A 9 36.81 30.80 -84.49
C VAL A 9 35.57 29.90 -84.46
N LEU A 10 35.56 28.80 -85.24
CA LEU A 10 34.44 27.84 -85.29
C LEU A 10 34.43 26.86 -84.09
N LEU A 11 35.52 26.77 -83.33
CA LEU A 11 35.66 25.91 -82.14
C LEU A 11 35.40 26.65 -80.82
N ILE A 12 35.01 27.94 -80.87
CA ILE A 12 34.60 28.69 -79.68
C ILE A 12 33.12 28.36 -79.41
N SER A 13 32.87 27.28 -78.69
CA SER A 13 31.56 27.02 -78.07
C SER A 13 31.32 28.10 -77.02
N LEU A 14 30.59 29.16 -77.39
CA LEU A 14 30.11 30.15 -76.45
C LEU A 14 28.99 29.50 -75.63
N ASP A 15 29.29 29.12 -74.38
CA ASP A 15 28.28 28.75 -73.40
C ASP A 15 27.49 30.01 -73.01
N ILE A 16 26.44 30.33 -73.78
CA ILE A 16 25.50 31.39 -73.43
C ILE A 16 24.57 30.84 -72.35
N LYS A 17 24.87 31.08 -71.08
CA LYS A 17 23.97 30.76 -69.97
C LYS A 17 22.84 31.81 -69.92
N ALA A 18 21.59 31.38 -69.95
CA ALA A 18 20.40 32.23 -69.86
C ALA A 18 20.11 32.74 -68.42
N GLN A 19 21.15 33.03 -67.64
CA GLN A 19 21.03 33.51 -66.27
C GLN A 19 20.88 35.04 -66.26
N VAL A 20 20.01 35.54 -65.40
CA VAL A 20 19.83 36.98 -65.15
C VAL A 20 20.54 37.34 -63.85
N GLY A 21 21.62 38.09 -63.96
CA GLY A 21 22.28 38.72 -62.81
C GLY A 21 21.81 40.16 -62.64
N ILE A 22 21.34 40.54 -61.45
CA ILE A 22 21.09 41.94 -61.09
C ILE A 22 22.19 42.37 -60.13
N ASN A 23 23.00 43.34 -60.56
CA ASN A 23 24.25 43.76 -59.90
C ASN A 23 25.24 42.59 -59.66
N ASN A 24 25.18 41.52 -60.47
CA ASN A 24 26.05 40.35 -60.37
C ASN A 24 26.53 39.89 -61.76
N ASN A 25 27.85 39.94 -61.98
CA ASN A 25 28.46 39.54 -63.27
C ASN A 25 28.70 38.03 -63.38
N PHE A 26 28.54 37.28 -62.29
CA PHE A 26 28.72 35.83 -62.24
C PHE A 26 27.52 35.18 -61.49
N PRO A 27 26.31 35.24 -62.07
CA PRO A 27 25.11 34.72 -61.43
C PRO A 27 25.21 33.21 -61.16
N LYS A 28 24.87 32.80 -59.93
CA LYS A 28 24.92 31.40 -59.48
C LYS A 28 23.56 30.68 -59.58
N ALA A 29 22.51 31.40 -59.94
CA ALA A 29 21.16 30.89 -60.16
C ALA A 29 20.56 31.48 -61.44
N THR A 30 19.37 31.05 -61.85
CA THR A 30 18.65 31.61 -63.01
C THR A 30 18.34 33.10 -62.82
N LEU A 31 18.06 33.51 -61.58
CA LEU A 31 18.02 34.91 -61.14
C LEU A 31 18.92 35.04 -59.90
N ASP A 32 19.95 35.85 -59.98
CA ASP A 32 20.87 36.13 -58.87
C ASP A 32 20.95 37.64 -58.64
N ILE A 33 20.51 38.09 -57.47
CA ILE A 33 20.47 39.50 -57.08
C ILE A 33 21.50 39.72 -55.99
N THR A 34 22.54 40.50 -56.29
CA THR A 34 23.55 40.89 -55.31
C THR A 34 23.28 42.32 -54.84
N ALA A 35 23.44 42.57 -53.53
CA ALA A 35 23.26 43.90 -52.95
C ALA A 35 24.25 44.90 -53.57
N LYS A 36 23.77 46.12 -53.89
CA LYS A 36 24.63 47.17 -54.43
C LYS A 36 25.49 47.82 -53.36
N THR A 37 24.95 48.01 -52.15
CA THR A 37 25.72 48.37 -50.96
C THR A 37 25.43 47.42 -49.80
N THR A 38 26.40 47.24 -48.91
CA THR A 38 26.26 46.39 -47.70
C THR A 38 26.35 47.21 -46.40
N ASP A 39 26.32 48.53 -46.51
CA ASP A 39 26.47 49.51 -45.42
C ASP A 39 25.13 50.04 -44.89
N GLY A 40 24.01 49.58 -45.44
CA GLY A 40 22.66 50.03 -45.08
C GLY A 40 22.28 51.40 -45.61
N SER A 41 23.09 52.03 -46.47
CA SER A 41 22.79 53.36 -47.03
C SER A 41 21.65 53.37 -48.05
N LYS A 42 21.25 52.20 -48.56
CA LYS A 42 20.17 52.02 -49.54
C LYS A 42 19.33 50.79 -49.22
N PRO A 43 18.02 50.81 -49.54
CA PRO A 43 17.20 49.60 -49.47
C PRO A 43 17.64 48.60 -50.57
N GLU A 44 17.88 47.36 -50.16
CA GLU A 44 18.27 46.24 -51.02
C GLU A 44 17.24 45.11 -50.90
N GLY A 45 17.03 44.33 -51.95
CA GLY A 45 16.15 43.16 -51.92
C GLY A 45 15.28 42.99 -53.17
N LEU A 46 14.35 42.02 -53.09
CA LEU A 46 13.34 41.75 -54.11
C LEU A 46 11.96 42.13 -53.56
N ILE A 47 11.19 42.90 -54.34
CA ILE A 47 9.76 43.13 -54.07
C ILE A 47 8.96 42.25 -55.03
N ALA A 48 8.19 41.29 -54.50
CA ALA A 48 7.30 40.46 -55.30
C ALA A 48 6.02 41.25 -55.73
N PRO A 49 5.30 40.80 -56.77
CA PRO A 49 4.00 41.38 -57.13
C PRO A 49 3.03 41.42 -55.95
N ARG A 50 2.35 42.56 -55.79
CA ARG A 50 1.40 42.82 -54.70
C ARG A 50 -0.03 42.66 -55.19
N LEU A 51 -0.80 41.77 -54.57
CA LEU A 51 -2.18 41.45 -54.94
C LEU A 51 -3.02 41.25 -53.68
N THR A 52 -4.32 41.57 -53.69
CA THR A 52 -5.22 41.15 -52.58
C THR A 52 -5.54 39.66 -52.69
N GLY A 53 -6.01 39.04 -51.61
CA GLY A 53 -6.52 37.66 -51.67
C GLY A 53 -7.66 37.51 -52.68
N ASP A 54 -8.54 38.50 -52.81
CA ASP A 54 -9.61 38.50 -53.82
C ASP A 54 -9.07 38.57 -55.26
N GLN A 55 -8.00 39.34 -55.51
CA GLN A 55 -7.35 39.39 -56.83
C GLN A 55 -6.66 38.07 -57.18
N LEU A 56 -6.02 37.43 -56.21
CA LEU A 56 -5.43 36.10 -56.39
C LEU A 56 -6.49 35.04 -56.68
N GLN A 57 -7.64 35.14 -55.99
CA GLN A 57 -8.77 34.25 -56.19
C GLN A 57 -9.43 34.42 -57.56
N ALA A 58 -9.62 35.65 -58.02
CA ALA A 58 -10.11 35.92 -59.38
C ALA A 58 -9.19 35.31 -60.46
N GLY A 59 -7.90 35.16 -60.15
CA GLY A 59 -6.89 34.53 -60.98
C GLY A 59 -6.79 33.01 -60.84
N ASP A 60 -7.67 32.32 -60.10
CA ASP A 60 -7.53 30.89 -59.80
C ASP A 60 -7.27 30.00 -61.01
N ALA A 61 -7.91 30.29 -62.15
CA ALA A 61 -7.74 29.53 -63.39
C ALA A 61 -6.32 29.68 -64.00
N GLN A 62 -5.58 30.73 -63.65
CA GLN A 62 -4.25 31.05 -64.17
C GLN A 62 -3.11 30.41 -63.36
N TYR A 63 -3.38 29.97 -62.13
CA TYR A 63 -2.38 29.34 -61.26
C TYR A 63 -2.49 27.81 -61.33
N GLY A 64 -1.83 27.20 -62.32
CA GLY A 64 -1.74 25.75 -62.52
C GLY A 64 -0.38 25.18 -62.14
N ASN A 65 -0.09 23.95 -62.56
CA ASN A 65 1.19 23.27 -62.25
C ASN A 65 2.43 24.07 -62.69
N ALA A 66 2.34 24.84 -63.78
CA ALA A 66 3.46 25.65 -64.27
C ALA A 66 3.80 26.85 -63.38
N GLN A 67 2.86 27.28 -62.51
CA GLN A 67 3.02 28.41 -61.60
C GLN A 67 3.44 27.98 -60.18
N LYS A 68 3.69 26.68 -59.95
CA LYS A 68 4.21 26.20 -58.66
C LYS A 68 5.54 26.88 -58.34
N GLY A 69 5.64 27.45 -57.14
CA GLY A 69 6.77 28.25 -56.68
C GLY A 69 6.66 29.74 -56.97
N ALA A 70 5.57 30.22 -57.60
CA ALA A 70 5.32 31.65 -57.76
C ALA A 70 5.19 32.32 -56.39
N ILE A 71 5.94 33.40 -56.16
CA ILE A 71 5.92 34.19 -54.92
C ILE A 71 5.18 35.50 -55.17
N VAL A 72 4.26 35.85 -54.28
CA VAL A 72 3.52 37.11 -54.28
C VAL A 72 3.50 37.68 -52.87
N TYR A 73 3.21 38.97 -52.76
CA TYR A 73 2.88 39.61 -51.50
C TYR A 73 1.37 39.88 -51.48
N ALA A 74 0.63 39.15 -50.64
CA ALA A 74 -0.78 39.39 -50.45
C ALA A 74 -0.98 40.64 -49.59
N THR A 75 -1.76 41.62 -50.04
CA THR A 75 -2.01 42.88 -49.31
C THR A 75 -3.23 42.82 -48.39
N ALA A 76 -4.10 41.82 -48.55
CA ALA A 76 -5.28 41.59 -47.73
C ALA A 76 -5.76 40.14 -47.89
N ALA A 77 -6.60 39.67 -46.97
CA ALA A 77 -7.25 38.36 -47.07
C ALA A 77 -8.26 38.30 -48.23
N ALA A 78 -8.59 37.08 -48.69
CA ALA A 78 -9.71 36.88 -49.60
C ALA A 78 -11.03 36.90 -48.81
N THR A 79 -12.02 37.64 -49.29
CA THR A 79 -13.31 37.84 -48.62
C THR A 79 -14.19 36.60 -48.70
N SER A 80 -14.05 35.78 -49.75
CA SER A 80 -14.77 34.51 -49.90
C SER A 80 -13.86 33.45 -50.51
N PRO A 81 -12.87 32.94 -49.75
CA PRO A 81 -11.74 32.19 -50.29
C PRO A 81 -12.14 30.95 -51.11
N SER A 82 -11.39 30.68 -52.18
CA SER A 82 -11.44 29.40 -52.88
C SER A 82 -10.52 28.38 -52.20
N THR A 83 -10.45 27.15 -52.73
CA THR A 83 -9.45 26.16 -52.30
C THR A 83 -8.02 26.68 -52.47
N LYS A 84 -7.75 27.51 -53.49
CA LYS A 84 -6.41 28.05 -53.74
C LYS A 84 -6.07 29.20 -52.79
N THR A 85 -7.03 30.05 -52.44
CA THR A 85 -6.79 31.24 -51.60
C THR A 85 -7.15 31.07 -50.13
N ALA A 86 -7.61 29.88 -49.72
CA ALA A 86 -8.05 29.57 -48.35
C ALA A 86 -7.06 30.00 -47.26
N ASN A 87 -5.75 29.91 -47.51
CA ASN A 87 -4.72 30.21 -46.51
C ASN A 87 -4.30 31.69 -46.49
N ILE A 88 -4.81 32.53 -47.41
CA ILE A 88 -4.52 33.96 -47.44
C ILE A 88 -5.44 34.68 -46.45
N ILE A 89 -5.11 34.58 -45.16
CA ILE A 89 -5.92 35.10 -44.05
C ILE A 89 -5.45 36.47 -43.55
N SER A 90 -4.31 36.96 -44.04
CA SER A 90 -3.70 38.22 -43.65
C SER A 90 -2.68 38.69 -44.68
N GLU A 91 -2.29 39.95 -44.61
CA GLU A 91 -1.17 40.50 -45.38
C GLU A 91 0.13 39.69 -45.14
N GLY A 92 0.93 39.51 -46.19
CA GLY A 92 2.24 38.86 -46.11
C GLY A 92 2.71 38.23 -47.42
N TYR A 93 3.90 37.61 -47.40
CA TYR A 93 4.41 36.85 -48.55
C TYR A 93 3.78 35.45 -48.61
N TYR A 94 3.44 35.01 -49.82
CA TYR A 94 2.88 33.68 -50.09
C TYR A 94 3.55 33.08 -51.33
N PHE A 95 3.71 31.75 -51.35
CA PHE A 95 4.08 31.01 -52.55
C PHE A 95 2.98 30.05 -52.97
N PHE A 96 2.81 29.80 -54.27
CA PHE A 96 1.86 28.81 -54.77
C PHE A 96 2.48 27.41 -54.77
N ASP A 97 1.88 26.44 -54.07
CA ASP A 97 2.43 25.08 -53.94
C ASP A 97 1.99 24.11 -55.06
N GLY A 98 1.16 24.60 -55.98
CA GLY A 98 0.49 23.83 -57.03
C GLY A 98 -1.00 23.56 -56.75
N THR A 99 -1.43 23.72 -55.50
CA THR A 99 -2.80 23.47 -55.03
C THR A 99 -3.39 24.66 -54.27
N ALA A 100 -2.60 25.36 -53.47
CA ALA A 100 -2.99 26.53 -52.70
C ALA A 100 -1.82 27.50 -52.51
N TRP A 101 -2.17 28.73 -52.14
CA TRP A 101 -1.20 29.70 -51.65
C TRP A 101 -0.79 29.34 -50.23
N GLN A 102 0.51 29.28 -49.96
CA GLN A 102 1.08 28.98 -48.65
C GLN A 102 1.81 30.21 -48.14
N LYS A 103 1.54 30.62 -46.89
CA LYS A 103 2.22 31.78 -46.30
C LYS A 103 3.70 31.44 -46.11
N ILE A 104 4.58 32.30 -46.61
CA ILE A 104 6.01 32.24 -46.29
C ILE A 104 6.13 32.82 -44.88
N ILE A 105 6.15 31.93 -43.89
CA ILE A 105 6.43 32.30 -42.50
C ILE A 105 7.93 32.43 -42.30
N ASP A 106 8.34 33.36 -41.42
CA ASP A 106 9.67 33.30 -40.83
C ASP A 106 9.76 31.98 -40.04
N GLY A 107 10.93 31.33 -40.03
CA GLY A 107 11.13 30.02 -39.37
C GLY A 107 10.84 30.02 -37.87
N ALA A 108 10.50 31.17 -37.28
CA ALA A 108 9.78 31.27 -36.03
C ALA A 108 8.27 31.13 -36.31
N SER A 109 7.77 29.90 -36.19
CA SER A 109 6.34 29.63 -36.07
C SER A 109 5.66 30.72 -35.23
N ALA A 110 4.60 31.31 -35.79
CA ALA A 110 3.67 32.09 -35.01
C ALA A 110 3.19 31.22 -33.83
N GLY A 111 3.71 31.51 -32.64
CA GLY A 111 3.31 30.98 -31.33
C GLY A 111 3.02 29.48 -31.25
N ASP A 112 3.94 28.70 -30.69
CA ASP A 112 3.47 27.63 -29.82
C ASP A 112 2.77 28.30 -28.63
N THR A 113 1.44 28.24 -28.61
CA THR A 113 0.61 28.77 -27.53
C THR A 113 0.38 27.76 -26.41
N THR A 114 1.12 26.64 -26.39
CA THR A 114 1.00 25.64 -25.31
C THR A 114 1.97 25.99 -24.18
N ASN A 115 1.43 26.22 -22.98
CA ASN A 115 2.18 26.53 -21.76
C ASN A 115 2.69 25.25 -21.06
N ASP A 116 3.18 24.28 -21.84
CA ASP A 116 3.53 22.94 -21.37
C ASP A 116 4.29 22.13 -22.44
N ALA A 117 5.34 22.70 -23.04
CA ALA A 117 6.27 21.90 -23.81
C ALA A 117 7.12 21.06 -22.83
N TRP A 118 6.82 19.76 -22.76
CA TRP A 118 7.76 18.77 -22.22
C TRP A 118 9.12 18.98 -22.87
N ILE A 119 10.11 19.40 -22.08
CA ILE A 119 11.45 19.71 -22.54
C ILE A 119 12.26 18.42 -22.53
N ASN A 120 12.85 18.09 -23.68
CA ASN A 120 13.92 17.11 -23.76
C ASN A 120 15.24 17.75 -23.28
N ASP A 121 15.67 17.40 -22.08
CA ASP A 121 16.92 17.86 -21.47
C ASP A 121 18.00 16.80 -21.69
N THR A 122 18.68 16.91 -22.83
CA THR A 122 19.72 15.95 -23.24
C THR A 122 20.98 16.02 -22.37
N ALA A 123 21.17 17.10 -21.60
CA ALA A 123 22.31 17.21 -20.69
C ALA A 123 22.13 16.31 -19.45
N THR A 124 20.88 16.05 -19.07
CA THR A 124 20.56 15.25 -17.88
C THR A 124 19.78 13.96 -18.18
N SER A 125 19.52 13.67 -19.47
CA SER A 125 18.80 12.48 -19.95
C SER A 125 17.40 12.34 -19.34
N ILE A 126 16.65 13.46 -19.37
CA ILE A 126 15.29 13.54 -18.85
C ILE A 126 14.36 14.29 -19.79
N VAL A 127 13.07 13.93 -19.72
CA VAL A 127 11.96 14.74 -20.20
C VAL A 127 11.27 15.38 -18.99
N LYS A 128 11.12 16.71 -18.99
CA LYS A 128 10.59 17.47 -17.84
C LYS A 128 9.58 18.53 -18.25
N LEU A 129 8.74 18.95 -17.30
CA LEU A 129 7.96 20.17 -17.47
C LEU A 129 8.86 21.40 -17.26
N GLY A 130 9.05 22.21 -18.29
CA GLY A 130 9.98 23.35 -18.25
C GLY A 130 9.50 24.57 -17.49
N THR A 131 8.19 24.85 -17.56
CA THR A 131 7.55 26.03 -16.99
C THR A 131 6.28 25.64 -16.26
N LYS A 132 5.76 26.58 -15.46
CA LYS A 132 4.41 26.52 -14.92
C LYS A 132 3.41 26.86 -16.03
N SER A 133 2.13 26.61 -15.77
CA SER A 133 1.03 26.93 -16.69
C SER A 133 0.86 28.42 -16.98
N ASP A 134 1.56 29.30 -16.27
CA ASP A 134 1.62 30.75 -16.50
C ASP A 134 2.87 31.19 -17.30
N GLY A 135 3.69 30.22 -17.75
CA GLY A 135 4.94 30.45 -18.48
C GLY A 135 6.15 30.78 -17.61
N THR A 136 5.98 30.94 -16.29
CA THR A 136 7.11 31.19 -15.37
C THR A 136 7.93 29.93 -15.10
N ALA A 137 9.20 30.09 -14.72
CA ALA A 137 10.04 28.96 -14.33
C ALA A 137 9.45 28.21 -13.13
N ARG A 138 9.54 26.88 -13.15
CA ARG A 138 9.24 26.05 -11.99
C ARG A 138 10.30 26.23 -10.92
N THR A 139 9.89 26.12 -9.66
CA THR A 139 10.83 26.06 -8.54
C THR A 139 11.55 24.70 -8.62
N ALA A 140 12.87 24.69 -8.46
CA ALA A 140 13.64 23.44 -8.44
C ALA A 140 13.04 22.44 -7.44
N GLY A 141 12.91 21.18 -7.83
CA GLY A 141 12.29 20.14 -6.99
C GLY A 141 10.77 20.21 -6.92
N THR A 142 10.10 20.89 -7.87
CA THR A 142 8.63 20.84 -8.02
C THR A 142 8.21 20.25 -9.36
N ASP A 143 9.16 19.64 -10.07
CA ASP A 143 8.98 19.15 -11.42
C ASP A 143 8.37 17.75 -11.44
N PHE A 144 7.64 17.48 -12.50
CA PHE A 144 7.44 16.12 -12.95
C PHE A 144 8.56 15.80 -13.94
N VAL A 145 9.24 14.68 -13.75
CA VAL A 145 10.36 14.24 -14.56
C VAL A 145 10.18 12.78 -14.95
N ALA A 146 10.43 12.47 -16.22
CA ALA A 146 10.60 11.11 -16.72
C ALA A 146 12.02 10.96 -17.26
N ARG A 147 12.78 9.98 -16.75
CA ARG A 147 14.15 9.71 -17.19
C ARG A 147 14.14 8.73 -18.37
N ASP A 148 15.20 8.78 -19.18
CA ASP A 148 15.36 7.86 -20.33
C ASP A 148 15.42 6.37 -19.92
N ASN A 149 15.81 6.08 -18.68
CA ASN A 149 15.81 4.73 -18.11
C ASN A 149 14.44 4.28 -17.58
N GLY A 150 13.40 5.11 -17.72
CA GLY A 150 12.03 4.81 -17.35
C GLY A 150 11.62 5.20 -15.93
N SER A 151 12.53 5.73 -15.08
CA SER A 151 12.13 6.19 -13.75
C SER A 151 11.38 7.54 -13.81
N VAL A 152 10.37 7.68 -12.95
CA VAL A 152 9.54 8.87 -12.85
C VAL A 152 9.76 9.54 -11.50
N GLY A 153 9.93 10.86 -11.51
CA GLY A 153 10.04 11.71 -10.33
C GLY A 153 8.92 12.73 -10.26
N ILE A 154 8.34 12.91 -9.09
CA ILE A 154 7.43 14.01 -8.76
C ILE A 154 8.03 14.75 -7.57
N GLY A 155 8.41 16.02 -7.76
CA GLY A 155 9.09 16.80 -6.74
C GLY A 155 10.60 16.51 -6.62
N THR A 156 11.15 15.73 -7.55
CA THR A 156 12.60 15.48 -7.68
C THR A 156 12.97 15.35 -9.16
N SER A 157 14.12 15.89 -9.54
CA SER A 157 14.70 15.68 -10.88
C SER A 157 15.65 14.50 -10.95
N ILE A 158 15.98 13.91 -9.80
CA ILE A 158 16.87 12.76 -9.66
C ILE A 158 16.16 11.75 -8.75
N PRO A 159 15.18 10.98 -9.28
CA PRO A 159 14.65 9.83 -8.58
C PRO A 159 15.78 8.90 -8.14
N ASP A 160 15.65 8.28 -6.96
CA ASP A 160 16.57 7.26 -6.48
C ASP A 160 16.73 6.15 -7.53
N ALA A 161 17.95 5.66 -7.72
CA ALA A 161 18.26 4.67 -8.74
C ALA A 161 17.51 3.33 -8.56
N SER A 162 17.02 3.06 -7.34
CA SER A 162 16.21 1.88 -7.01
C SER A 162 14.70 2.08 -7.19
N ALA A 163 14.24 3.30 -7.48
CA ALA A 163 12.83 3.64 -7.62
C ALA A 163 12.39 3.76 -9.10
N ALA A 164 11.34 3.04 -9.48
CA ALA A 164 10.64 3.28 -10.74
C ALA A 164 9.76 4.54 -10.68
N LEU A 165 9.25 4.88 -9.49
CA LEU A 165 8.50 6.09 -9.20
C LEU A 165 8.93 6.64 -7.83
N GLU A 166 9.36 7.90 -7.79
CA GLU A 166 9.60 8.65 -6.55
C GLU A 166 8.66 9.85 -6.46
N VAL A 167 7.97 9.99 -5.33
CA VAL A 167 7.16 11.17 -5.00
C VAL A 167 7.80 11.85 -3.78
N ASN A 168 8.50 12.96 -4.02
CA ASN A 168 9.25 13.68 -3.00
C ASN A 168 8.46 14.93 -2.55
N ALA A 169 8.01 14.91 -1.29
CA ALA A 169 7.34 16.04 -0.64
C ALA A 169 7.51 15.97 0.88
N SER A 170 7.65 17.11 1.55
CA SER A 170 7.83 17.17 3.01
C SER A 170 6.52 17.24 3.81
N ASN A 171 5.42 17.63 3.16
CA ASN A 171 4.12 17.87 3.81
C ASN A 171 2.91 17.44 2.97
N LYS A 172 3.12 16.54 2.00
CA LYS A 172 2.08 15.96 1.14
C LYS A 172 2.27 14.45 1.05
N GLY A 173 1.19 13.74 0.74
CA GLY A 173 1.21 12.29 0.50
C GLY A 173 0.62 11.92 -0.85
N MET A 174 0.51 10.62 -1.11
CA MET A 174 -0.07 10.05 -2.32
C MET A 174 -1.50 9.58 -2.06
N LEU A 175 -2.46 10.04 -2.87
CA LEU A 175 -3.77 9.42 -2.96
C LEU A 175 -3.69 8.33 -4.04
N ILE A 176 -3.73 7.07 -3.62
CA ILE A 176 -3.86 5.92 -4.52
C ILE A 176 -5.34 5.73 -4.93
N PRO A 177 -5.65 4.87 -5.92
CA PRO A 177 -7.03 4.62 -6.34
C PRO A 177 -7.94 4.27 -5.16
N ARG A 178 -9.08 4.97 -5.08
CA ARG A 178 -10.12 4.77 -4.06
C ARG A 178 -11.25 3.94 -4.66
N VAL A 179 -11.50 2.77 -4.10
CA VAL A 179 -12.40 1.76 -4.69
C VAL A 179 -13.43 1.34 -3.67
N ALA A 180 -14.69 1.18 -4.07
CA ALA A 180 -15.77 0.67 -3.23
C ALA A 180 -15.89 -0.84 -3.44
N LEU A 181 -15.03 -1.62 -2.77
CA LEU A 181 -15.02 -3.08 -2.93
C LEU A 181 -16.29 -3.70 -2.33
N THR A 182 -16.79 -4.73 -3.01
CA THR A 182 -18.03 -5.43 -2.64
C THR A 182 -17.79 -6.66 -1.75
N GLY A 183 -16.55 -7.11 -1.60
CA GLY A 183 -16.18 -8.22 -0.74
C GLY A 183 -14.67 -8.42 -0.66
N SER A 184 -14.21 -9.29 0.25
CA SER A 184 -12.78 -9.62 0.37
C SER A 184 -12.24 -10.37 -0.85
N ILE A 185 -13.08 -11.02 -1.64
CA ILE A 185 -12.69 -11.72 -2.88
C ILE A 185 -13.16 -10.99 -4.15
N ASP A 186 -13.45 -9.68 -4.06
CA ASP A 186 -13.98 -8.91 -5.17
C ASP A 186 -12.97 -8.81 -6.34
N VAL A 187 -13.27 -9.54 -7.40
CA VAL A 187 -12.56 -9.52 -8.69
C VAL A 187 -13.44 -8.94 -9.81
N VAL A 188 -14.60 -8.37 -9.47
CA VAL A 188 -15.53 -7.78 -10.45
C VAL A 188 -15.32 -6.29 -10.55
N THR A 189 -15.22 -5.60 -9.40
CA THR A 189 -14.94 -4.15 -9.36
C THR A 189 -13.56 -3.84 -9.95
N ILE A 190 -12.60 -4.74 -9.73
CA ILE A 190 -11.29 -4.73 -10.37
C ILE A 190 -11.09 -6.09 -11.04
N PRO A 191 -11.33 -6.22 -12.36
CA PRO A 191 -11.14 -7.47 -13.08
C PRO A 191 -9.69 -7.95 -13.06
N SER A 192 -9.48 -9.23 -12.73
CA SER A 192 -8.17 -9.89 -12.72
C SER A 192 -7.09 -9.12 -11.94
N PRO A 193 -7.31 -8.84 -10.64
CA PRO A 193 -6.34 -8.06 -9.86
C PRO A 193 -5.01 -8.83 -9.74
N VAL A 194 -3.91 -8.14 -9.99
CA VAL A 194 -2.56 -8.72 -9.88
C VAL A 194 -2.10 -8.75 -8.42
N THR A 195 -1.36 -9.79 -8.03
CA THR A 195 -0.77 -9.88 -6.68
C THR A 195 0.09 -8.65 -6.39
N GLY A 196 -0.14 -8.03 -5.23
CA GLY A 196 0.52 -6.79 -4.80
C GLY A 196 -0.21 -5.50 -5.20
N LEU A 197 -1.29 -5.57 -5.99
CA LEU A 197 -2.12 -4.41 -6.33
C LEU A 197 -2.69 -3.77 -5.07
N MET A 198 -2.48 -2.47 -4.86
CA MET A 198 -2.92 -1.74 -3.67
C MET A 198 -3.97 -0.68 -4.02
N VAL A 199 -5.03 -0.61 -3.21
CA VAL A 199 -6.09 0.40 -3.31
C VAL A 199 -6.52 0.86 -1.93
N TYR A 200 -7.18 2.00 -1.84
CA TYR A 200 -7.88 2.43 -0.63
C TYR A 200 -9.35 2.00 -0.73
N ASN A 201 -9.79 1.04 0.09
CA ASN A 201 -11.20 0.68 0.15
C ASN A 201 -11.99 1.79 0.86
N THR A 202 -13.00 2.33 0.19
CA THR A 202 -13.82 3.44 0.71
C THR A 202 -14.84 2.99 1.74
N GLY A 203 -15.14 1.68 1.80
CA GLY A 203 -16.20 1.10 2.63
C GLY A 203 -17.62 1.46 2.18
N ALA A 204 -17.78 2.01 0.97
CA ALA A 204 -19.08 2.33 0.39
C ALA A 204 -19.70 1.14 -0.37
N GLY A 205 -18.91 0.09 -0.66
CA GLY A 205 -19.40 -1.19 -1.15
C GLY A 205 -19.81 -2.12 -0.01
N ALA A 206 -20.06 -3.40 -0.32
CA ALA A 206 -20.40 -4.40 0.70
C ALA A 206 -19.21 -4.82 1.59
N LEU A 207 -17.95 -4.59 1.17
CA LEU A 207 -16.82 -4.67 2.09
C LEU A 207 -16.72 -3.37 2.89
N THR A 208 -17.24 -3.38 4.12
CA THR A 208 -17.39 -2.18 4.97
C THR A 208 -16.09 -1.68 5.59
N TYR A 209 -15.02 -2.49 5.60
CA TYR A 209 -13.70 -2.10 6.09
C TYR A 209 -13.16 -0.89 5.32
N LYS A 210 -12.82 0.21 6.02
CA LYS A 210 -12.24 1.42 5.40
C LYS A 210 -10.74 1.47 5.63
N GLY A 211 -9.96 1.56 4.56
CA GLY A 211 -8.51 1.64 4.68
C GLY A 211 -7.77 1.11 3.47
N PHE A 212 -6.44 1.14 3.55
CA PHE A 212 -5.57 0.56 2.52
C PHE A 212 -5.68 -0.96 2.53
N VAL A 213 -5.88 -1.53 1.33
CA VAL A 213 -5.90 -2.97 1.10
C VAL A 213 -5.03 -3.31 -0.11
N PHE A 214 -4.48 -4.52 -0.12
CA PHE A 214 -3.78 -5.07 -1.27
C PHE A 214 -4.30 -6.45 -1.64
N TRP A 215 -4.24 -6.79 -2.93
CA TRP A 215 -4.58 -8.12 -3.42
C TRP A 215 -3.42 -9.08 -3.18
N ASN A 216 -3.64 -10.16 -2.43
CA ASN A 216 -2.58 -11.13 -2.14
C ASN A 216 -2.49 -12.28 -3.18
N GLY A 217 -3.32 -12.25 -4.22
CA GLY A 217 -3.49 -13.34 -5.19
C GLY A 217 -4.83 -14.09 -5.06
N THR A 218 -5.47 -14.03 -3.90
CA THR A 218 -6.74 -14.72 -3.61
C THR A 218 -7.80 -13.85 -2.93
N GLU A 219 -7.39 -12.84 -2.16
CA GLU A 219 -8.27 -11.91 -1.45
C GLU A 219 -7.60 -10.55 -1.22
N TRP A 220 -8.42 -9.53 -0.95
CA TRP A 220 -8.05 -8.22 -0.47
C TRP A 220 -7.73 -8.28 1.02
N ARG A 221 -6.50 -7.90 1.39
CA ARG A 221 -6.06 -7.83 2.78
C ARG A 221 -5.70 -6.42 3.16
N SER A 222 -5.95 -6.04 4.41
CA SER A 222 -5.49 -4.75 4.93
C SER A 222 -3.96 -4.69 5.00
N LEU A 223 -3.39 -3.51 4.77
CA LEU A 223 -2.08 -3.19 5.35
C LEU A 223 -2.31 -2.91 6.83
N GLU A 224 -1.50 -3.51 7.72
CA GLU A 224 -1.64 -3.42 9.19
C GLU A 224 -2.22 -2.07 9.63
N ASN A 225 -3.50 -2.06 10.03
CA ASN A 225 -4.25 -0.85 10.37
C ASN A 225 -4.13 -0.55 11.87
N GLU A 226 -2.92 -0.69 12.38
CA GLU A 226 -2.62 -0.49 13.78
C GLU A 226 -2.38 0.99 14.05
N THR A 227 -2.69 1.41 15.28
CA THR A 227 -2.47 2.79 15.72
C THR A 227 -0.98 3.10 15.87
N LEU A 228 -0.59 4.34 15.54
CA LEU A 228 0.78 4.85 15.70
C LEU A 228 1.03 5.51 17.07
N ILE A 229 0.07 5.44 17.99
CA ILE A 229 0.26 5.98 19.34
C ILE A 229 1.38 5.23 20.06
N ASN A 230 2.17 5.97 20.84
CA ASN A 230 3.15 5.36 21.72
C ASN A 230 2.45 4.46 22.74
N PRO A 231 2.95 3.24 22.98
CA PRO A 231 2.35 2.33 23.96
C PRO A 231 2.33 2.99 25.34
N ASN A 232 1.23 2.79 26.07
CA ASN A 232 1.09 3.20 27.45
C ASN A 232 0.20 2.21 28.19
N VAL A 233 0.67 1.76 29.36
CA VAL A 233 -0.11 0.95 30.30
C VAL A 233 0.07 1.50 31.71
N GLN A 234 -1.03 1.65 32.43
CA GLN A 234 -1.03 2.30 33.75
C GLN A 234 -1.18 1.30 34.90
N GLN A 235 -1.79 0.14 34.63
CA GLN A 235 -2.10 -0.82 35.66
C GLN A 235 -1.65 -2.21 35.23
N ILE A 236 -0.70 -2.76 35.98
CA ILE A 236 -0.21 -4.13 35.83
C ILE A 236 -0.56 -4.89 37.12
N ASP A 237 -1.21 -6.03 36.97
CA ASP A 237 -1.58 -6.90 38.10
C ASP A 237 -0.47 -7.93 38.36
N CYS A 238 0.60 -7.47 39.01
CA CYS A 238 1.75 -8.31 39.35
C CYS A 238 1.38 -9.53 40.21
N ALA A 239 0.34 -9.44 41.04
CA ALA A 239 -0.06 -10.54 41.92
C ALA A 239 -0.64 -11.73 41.14
N LYS A 240 -1.22 -11.47 39.97
CA LYS A 240 -1.78 -12.47 39.05
C LYS A 240 -0.83 -12.88 37.93
N ALA A 241 0.44 -12.53 38.05
CA ALA A 241 1.45 -12.99 37.12
C ALA A 241 1.61 -14.52 37.24
N PHE A 242 1.65 -15.23 36.12
CA PHE A 242 1.78 -16.68 36.13
C PHE A 242 2.81 -17.17 35.13
N LEU A 243 3.51 -18.23 35.51
CA LEU A 243 4.55 -18.86 34.73
C LEU A 243 4.01 -20.15 34.09
N SER A 244 4.28 -20.37 32.80
CA SER A 244 4.02 -21.65 32.12
C SER A 244 5.29 -22.18 31.46
N PRO A 245 5.75 -23.41 31.76
CA PRO A 245 5.24 -24.31 32.81
C PRO A 245 5.38 -23.73 34.24
N ALA A 246 4.45 -24.02 35.15
CA ALA A 246 4.44 -23.40 36.49
C ALA A 246 5.61 -23.83 37.41
N ILE A 247 6.30 -24.93 37.08
CA ILE A 247 7.34 -25.53 37.89
C ILE A 247 8.68 -25.51 37.15
N TYR A 248 9.75 -25.27 37.90
CA TYR A 248 11.12 -25.45 37.44
C TYR A 248 11.95 -26.22 38.46
N THR A 249 13.01 -26.89 38.00
CA THR A 249 13.89 -27.72 38.81
C THR A 249 15.32 -27.20 38.70
N ALA A 250 15.99 -27.05 39.86
CA ALA A 250 17.38 -26.63 39.92
C ALA A 250 18.27 -27.52 39.02
N GLY A 251 19.13 -26.89 38.21
CA GLY A 251 20.06 -27.57 37.31
C GLY A 251 19.44 -28.10 36.01
N VAL A 252 18.13 -27.98 35.80
CA VAL A 252 17.44 -28.42 34.58
C VAL A 252 17.12 -27.22 33.69
N SER A 253 17.42 -27.29 32.39
CA SER A 253 17.07 -26.20 31.48
C SER A 253 15.56 -25.95 31.49
N TYR A 254 15.20 -24.69 31.66
CA TYR A 254 13.82 -24.22 31.67
C TYR A 254 13.57 -23.35 30.43
N ASN A 255 12.44 -23.58 29.77
CA ASN A 255 11.94 -22.78 28.66
C ASN A 255 10.42 -22.64 28.81
N GLY A 256 9.95 -21.42 29.04
CA GLY A 256 8.56 -21.12 29.27
C GLY A 256 8.23 -19.65 29.03
N THR A 257 7.04 -19.27 29.47
CA THR A 257 6.48 -17.93 29.29
C THR A 257 5.91 -17.46 30.62
N LEU A 258 6.18 -16.21 30.96
CA LEU A 258 5.50 -15.49 32.04
C LEU A 258 4.44 -14.59 31.40
N ALA A 259 3.19 -14.75 31.81
CA ALA A 259 2.10 -13.86 31.42
C ALA A 259 1.81 -12.90 32.58
N LEU A 260 1.72 -11.62 32.24
CA LEU A 260 1.56 -10.54 33.21
C LEU A 260 0.31 -9.74 32.83
N PRO A 261 -0.81 -9.90 33.56
CA PRO A 261 -2.06 -9.23 33.25
C PRO A 261 -1.93 -7.72 33.41
N TYR A 262 -2.63 -6.98 32.57
CA TYR A 262 -2.74 -5.53 32.66
C TYR A 262 -4.13 -5.04 32.26
N SER A 263 -4.44 -3.82 32.68
CA SER A 263 -5.63 -3.06 32.30
C SER A 263 -5.23 -1.64 31.89
N ASN A 264 -6.14 -0.98 31.18
CA ASN A 264 -5.98 0.37 30.65
C ASN A 264 -4.78 0.52 29.70
N GLY A 265 -4.58 -0.47 28.82
CA GLY A 265 -3.68 -0.31 27.68
C GLY A 265 -4.32 0.57 26.60
N ASN A 266 -3.49 1.29 25.86
CA ASN A 266 -3.99 2.32 24.95
C ASN A 266 -4.11 1.89 23.48
N GLY A 267 -3.68 0.69 23.08
CA GLY A 267 -3.62 0.27 21.68
C GLY A 267 -2.22 0.33 21.05
N GLY A 268 -1.25 0.97 21.71
CA GLY A 268 0.07 1.19 21.12
C GLY A 268 0.87 -0.09 20.93
N LYS A 269 1.61 -0.17 19.83
CA LYS A 269 2.56 -1.25 19.54
C LYS A 269 3.83 -1.05 20.36
N TYR A 270 4.32 -2.12 20.98
CA TYR A 270 5.53 -2.11 21.79
C TYR A 270 6.54 -3.16 21.32
N ASN A 271 7.81 -2.81 21.46
CA ASN A 271 8.92 -3.72 21.18
C ASN A 271 9.21 -4.60 22.39
N GLY A 272 10.00 -5.66 22.17
CA GLY A 272 10.52 -6.47 23.27
C GLY A 272 11.36 -5.64 24.25
N GLY A 273 11.36 -6.05 25.51
CA GLY A 273 12.01 -5.33 26.60
C GLY A 273 13.43 -5.81 26.90
N THR A 274 14.03 -5.19 27.91
CA THR A 274 15.31 -5.61 28.49
C THR A 274 15.17 -6.95 29.22
N THR A 275 16.29 -7.66 29.39
CA THR A 275 16.32 -8.91 30.14
C THR A 275 16.56 -8.66 31.62
N ILE A 276 15.82 -9.34 32.49
CA ILE A 276 16.11 -9.43 33.92
C ILE A 276 16.35 -10.89 34.29
N THR A 277 17.25 -11.17 35.23
CA THR A 277 17.52 -12.53 35.69
C THR A 277 17.23 -12.66 37.18
N ASN A 278 16.55 -13.74 37.57
CA ASN A 278 16.37 -14.14 38.97
C ASN A 278 16.52 -15.67 39.09
N ASN A 279 17.27 -16.15 40.09
CA ASN A 279 17.55 -17.56 40.33
C ASN A 279 17.95 -18.38 39.10
N GLY A 280 18.72 -17.80 38.17
CA GLY A 280 19.15 -18.48 36.94
C GLY A 280 18.10 -18.55 35.82
N LEU A 281 16.92 -17.94 36.02
CA LEU A 281 15.90 -17.70 35.00
C LEU A 281 16.01 -16.28 34.45
N THR A 282 16.10 -16.16 33.12
CA THR A 282 16.13 -14.89 32.39
C THR A 282 14.76 -14.62 31.77
N PHE A 283 14.18 -13.47 32.12
CA PHE A 283 12.88 -12.98 31.67
C PHE A 283 13.09 -11.86 30.65
N LYS A 284 12.37 -11.91 29.52
CA LYS A 284 12.42 -10.89 28.48
C LYS A 284 11.04 -10.63 27.90
N LEU A 285 10.57 -9.40 27.99
CA LEU A 285 9.29 -8.99 27.39
C LEU A 285 9.32 -9.24 25.87
N LEU A 286 8.29 -9.89 25.35
CA LEU A 286 8.06 -10.12 23.92
C LEU A 286 7.38 -8.89 23.29
N PRO A 287 7.64 -8.58 22.02
CA PRO A 287 6.93 -7.49 21.32
C PRO A 287 5.44 -7.82 21.15
N GLY A 288 4.60 -6.79 21.09
CA GLY A 288 3.16 -6.95 20.93
C GLY A 288 2.42 -5.63 20.71
N THR A 289 1.09 -5.69 20.76
CA THR A 289 0.21 -4.52 20.71
C THR A 289 -0.64 -4.52 21.96
N LEU A 290 -0.77 -3.36 22.62
CA LEU A 290 -1.64 -3.24 23.78
C LEU A 290 -3.11 -3.31 23.35
N SER A 291 -3.96 -3.86 24.20
CA SER A 291 -5.41 -3.78 24.14
C SER A 291 -5.90 -2.99 25.35
N LEU A 292 -7.21 -2.73 25.45
CA LEU A 292 -7.76 -2.07 26.65
C LEU A 292 -7.43 -2.87 27.92
N SER A 293 -7.52 -4.19 27.85
CA SER A 293 -7.06 -5.14 28.88
C SER A 293 -6.43 -6.35 28.19
N GLY A 294 -5.39 -6.94 28.78
CA GLY A 294 -4.68 -8.06 28.17
C GLY A 294 -3.52 -8.57 29.01
N PHE A 295 -2.56 -9.22 28.35
CA PHE A 295 -1.36 -9.76 29.00
C PHE A 295 -0.11 -9.26 28.29
N LEU A 296 0.90 -8.91 29.09
CA LEU A 296 2.27 -8.77 28.62
C LEU A 296 2.95 -10.14 28.76
N TYR A 297 3.59 -10.60 27.70
CA TYR A 297 4.25 -11.90 27.70
C TYR A 297 5.76 -11.72 27.80
N PHE A 298 6.39 -12.47 28.69
CA PHE A 298 7.83 -12.58 28.81
C PHE A 298 8.26 -13.97 28.41
N SER A 299 9.27 -14.11 27.56
CA SER A 299 9.99 -15.38 27.45
C SER A 299 10.81 -15.61 28.71
N VAL A 300 10.79 -16.83 29.24
CA VAL A 300 11.52 -17.22 30.43
C VAL A 300 12.40 -18.41 30.09
N THR A 301 13.71 -18.21 30.13
CA THR A 301 14.69 -19.24 29.75
C THR A 301 15.84 -19.29 30.73
N GLY A 302 16.52 -20.42 30.88
CA GLY A 302 17.75 -20.49 31.67
C GLY A 302 17.94 -21.84 32.34
N ILE A 303 18.86 -21.88 33.31
CA ILE A 303 19.08 -23.04 34.18
C ILE A 303 18.84 -22.55 35.61
N PRO A 304 17.70 -22.88 36.24
CA PRO A 304 17.38 -22.45 37.58
C PRO A 304 18.43 -22.94 38.58
N ILE A 305 18.76 -22.12 39.58
CA ILE A 305 19.62 -22.51 40.70
C ILE A 305 18.82 -22.96 41.93
N VAL A 306 17.50 -22.82 41.89
CA VAL A 306 16.54 -23.29 42.90
C VAL A 306 15.41 -24.07 42.22
N SER A 307 14.74 -24.95 42.96
CA SER A 307 13.54 -25.67 42.49
C SER A 307 12.29 -25.02 43.06
N SER A 308 11.16 -25.15 42.36
CA SER A 308 9.84 -24.93 42.95
C SER A 308 9.69 -25.73 44.26
N PRO A 309 9.05 -25.17 45.31
CA PRO A 309 8.23 -23.95 45.34
C PRO A 309 9.00 -22.65 45.64
N THR A 310 10.34 -22.64 45.65
CA THR A 310 11.10 -21.39 45.87
C THR A 310 10.81 -20.41 44.73
N THR A 311 10.32 -19.21 45.05
CA THR A 311 9.86 -18.25 44.03
C THR A 311 11.00 -17.48 43.36
N SER A 312 10.82 -17.17 42.08
CA SER A 312 11.73 -16.36 41.24
C SER A 312 11.05 -15.08 40.76
N ASN A 313 10.45 -14.33 41.71
CA ASN A 313 9.68 -13.12 41.41
C ASN A 313 10.54 -12.00 40.80
N ILE A 314 9.98 -11.20 39.90
CA ILE A 314 10.66 -10.07 39.26
C ILE A 314 9.94 -8.75 39.58
N THR A 315 10.71 -7.68 39.70
CA THR A 315 10.15 -6.32 39.83
C THR A 315 9.82 -5.75 38.46
N ILE A 316 8.57 -5.37 38.29
CA ILE A 316 8.04 -4.67 37.13
C ILE A 316 8.08 -3.17 37.39
N ASN A 317 8.73 -2.43 36.49
CA ASN A 317 8.88 -0.99 36.53
C ASN A 317 9.07 -0.43 35.11
N ASN A 318 9.25 0.89 35.01
CA ASN A 318 9.48 1.59 33.75
C ASN A 318 10.87 1.36 33.12
N ILE A 319 11.76 0.59 33.76
CA ILE A 319 13.05 0.19 33.17
C ILE A 319 12.86 -1.14 32.41
N LEU A 320 12.15 -2.09 33.02
CA LEU A 320 11.85 -3.38 32.41
C LEU A 320 10.77 -3.26 31.32
N ILE A 321 9.78 -2.39 31.55
CA ILE A 321 8.67 -2.10 30.65
C ILE A 321 8.60 -0.58 30.43
N PRO A 322 9.30 -0.03 29.42
CA PRO A 322 9.46 1.42 29.24
C PRO A 322 8.16 2.23 29.11
N PHE A 323 7.09 1.56 28.70
CA PHE A 323 5.76 2.15 28.53
C PHE A 323 4.82 1.94 29.74
N TYR A 324 5.32 1.33 30.82
CA TYR A 324 4.59 1.23 32.08
C TYR A 324 4.75 2.52 32.88
N THR A 325 3.65 3.24 33.08
CA THR A 325 3.63 4.51 33.83
C THR A 325 2.98 4.38 35.20
N GLY A 326 2.57 3.17 35.59
CA GLY A 326 2.08 2.87 36.94
C GLY A 326 3.19 2.72 37.97
N SER A 327 2.80 2.50 39.22
CA SER A 327 3.72 2.24 40.32
C SER A 327 4.44 0.90 40.15
N ALA A 328 5.73 0.85 40.43
CA ALA A 328 6.48 -0.40 40.39
C ALA A 328 5.82 -1.47 41.28
N CYS A 329 5.75 -2.70 40.80
CA CYS A 329 5.21 -3.84 41.53
C CYS A 329 6.10 -5.06 41.35
N THR A 330 6.04 -6.02 42.26
CA THR A 330 6.80 -7.28 42.16
C THR A 330 5.83 -8.41 41.92
N THR A 331 6.13 -9.27 40.95
CA THR A 331 5.31 -10.45 40.67
C THR A 331 5.19 -11.32 41.91
N GLN A 332 4.09 -12.06 42.04
CA GLN A 332 3.93 -13.02 43.12
C GLN A 332 3.92 -14.45 42.54
N ASN A 333 4.31 -15.43 43.36
CA ASN A 333 4.10 -16.86 43.07
C ASN A 333 4.79 -17.41 41.79
N ILE A 334 5.84 -16.75 41.29
CA ILE A 334 6.58 -17.27 40.13
C ILE A 334 7.38 -18.50 40.53
N GLY A 335 6.94 -19.68 40.09
CA GLY A 335 7.58 -20.95 40.43
C GLY A 335 6.91 -21.72 41.58
N THR A 336 5.75 -21.29 42.07
CA THR A 336 4.89 -22.11 42.92
C THR A 336 3.77 -22.73 42.08
N GLN A 337 3.38 -23.98 42.36
CA GLN A 337 2.05 -24.43 41.95
C GLN A 337 1.02 -23.59 42.72
N GLU A 338 0.01 -23.04 42.04
CA GLU A 338 -1.23 -22.77 42.75
C GLU A 338 -1.78 -24.12 43.22
N THR A 339 -1.87 -24.31 44.53
CA THR A 339 -2.67 -25.39 45.10
C THR A 339 -4.13 -25.06 44.87
N ASP A 340 -4.70 -25.67 43.84
CA ASP A 340 -6.13 -25.73 43.58
C ASP A 340 -6.81 -26.46 44.75
N SER A 341 -7.62 -25.75 45.55
CA SER A 341 -8.44 -26.34 46.61
C SER A 341 -9.70 -26.95 46.00
N GLY A 342 -9.54 -28.12 45.36
CA GLY A 342 -10.65 -28.85 44.78
C GLY A 342 -11.59 -29.47 45.81
N GLU A 343 -12.89 -29.50 45.50
CA GLU A 343 -13.86 -30.41 46.14
C GLU A 343 -14.57 -31.22 45.03
N THR A 344 -14.64 -32.55 45.20
CA THR A 344 -15.14 -33.53 44.23
C THR A 344 -16.41 -34.20 44.76
N THR A 345 -17.52 -34.21 44.01
CA THR A 345 -18.62 -35.21 44.12
C THR A 345 -19.41 -35.33 42.79
N SER A 346 -19.85 -36.55 42.45
CA SER A 346 -20.46 -36.96 41.15
C SER A 346 -22.00 -37.10 41.16
N ALA A 347 -22.68 -36.88 40.02
CA ALA A 347 -23.83 -37.69 39.50
C ALA A 347 -24.41 -37.24 38.12
N GLY A 348 -24.53 -38.14 37.12
CA GLY A 348 -25.73 -38.39 36.27
C GLY A 348 -25.96 -37.82 34.81
N TYR A 349 -25.85 -38.70 33.78
CA TYR A 349 -26.57 -38.84 32.46
C TYR A 349 -26.18 -38.15 31.10
N ASP A 350 -25.53 -38.91 30.21
CA ASP A 350 -25.38 -38.92 28.72
C ASP A 350 -25.35 -37.67 27.80
N ILE A 351 -24.20 -37.52 27.11
CA ILE A 351 -24.09 -37.17 25.67
C ILE A 351 -23.09 -38.17 25.06
N ASN A 352 -23.34 -38.73 23.88
CA ASN A 352 -22.48 -39.74 23.23
C ASN A 352 -22.21 -39.40 21.75
N THR A 353 -21.82 -40.40 20.94
CA THR A 353 -21.18 -40.35 19.60
C THR A 353 -21.95 -39.65 18.46
N THR A 354 -23.00 -38.87 18.74
CA THR A 354 -23.86 -38.20 17.74
C THR A 354 -23.76 -36.67 17.74
N THR A 355 -22.66 -36.08 18.25
CA THR A 355 -22.46 -34.62 18.29
C THR A 355 -22.65 -33.99 16.89
N PRO A 356 -23.65 -33.11 16.69
CA PRO A 356 -23.96 -32.56 15.36
C PRO A 356 -22.81 -31.73 14.79
N ASN A 357 -22.56 -31.81 13.47
CA ASN A 357 -21.58 -30.95 12.76
C ASN A 357 -21.80 -29.44 13.01
N SER A 358 -23.00 -29.04 13.43
CA SER A 358 -23.35 -27.66 13.77
C SER A 358 -22.79 -27.16 15.10
N SER A 359 -22.14 -28.00 15.92
CA SER A 359 -21.46 -27.57 17.15
C SER A 359 -19.99 -27.19 16.93
N ILE A 360 -19.47 -27.37 15.72
CA ILE A 360 -18.11 -27.02 15.34
C ILE A 360 -18.15 -25.62 14.73
N THR A 361 -17.46 -24.68 15.38
CA THR A 361 -17.18 -23.38 14.77
C THR A 361 -15.70 -23.31 14.49
N CYS A 362 -15.38 -22.98 13.24
CA CYS A 362 -14.01 -22.78 12.82
C CYS A 362 -13.74 -21.32 12.50
N PHE A 363 -12.56 -20.87 12.89
CA PHE A 363 -12.00 -19.56 12.64
C PHE A 363 -10.82 -19.68 11.67
N ASP A 364 -10.41 -18.53 11.13
CA ASP A 364 -9.20 -18.42 10.31
C ASP A 364 -9.17 -19.43 9.14
N GLY A 365 -10.26 -19.44 8.36
CA GLY A 365 -10.39 -20.30 7.18
C GLY A 365 -10.42 -21.81 7.50
N GLY A 366 -10.75 -22.20 8.73
CA GLY A 366 -10.79 -23.61 9.13
C GLY A 366 -9.54 -24.09 9.87
N GLN A 367 -8.55 -23.23 10.07
CA GLN A 367 -7.28 -23.62 10.69
C GLN A 367 -7.35 -23.73 12.22
N PHE A 368 -8.31 -23.07 12.84
CA PHE A 368 -8.65 -23.28 14.25
C PHE A 368 -10.12 -23.61 14.36
N CYS A 369 -10.46 -24.73 15.00
CA CYS A 369 -11.83 -25.13 15.24
C CYS A 369 -12.05 -25.37 16.72
N VAL A 370 -13.22 -24.96 17.19
CA VAL A 370 -13.68 -25.21 18.54
C VAL A 370 -14.96 -26.02 18.47
N ARG A 371 -15.05 -27.00 19.36
CA ARG A 371 -16.28 -27.76 19.56
C ARG A 371 -16.50 -27.97 21.04
N TYR A 372 -17.76 -28.06 21.40
CA TYR A 372 -18.14 -28.67 22.65
C TYR A 372 -18.19 -30.19 22.48
N ASN A 373 -17.45 -30.90 23.31
CA ASN A 373 -17.45 -32.36 23.41
C ASN A 373 -17.72 -32.76 24.86
N GLY A 374 -18.84 -32.29 25.38
CA GLY A 374 -19.28 -32.62 26.72
C GLY A 374 -20.24 -33.80 26.76
N THR A 375 -20.15 -34.57 27.83
CA THR A 375 -21.20 -35.41 28.43
C THR A 375 -21.56 -34.78 29.78
N THR A 376 -22.67 -35.12 30.43
CA THR A 376 -22.98 -34.55 31.76
C THR A 376 -21.96 -34.91 32.85
N ALA A 377 -21.14 -35.95 32.63
CA ALA A 377 -20.05 -36.33 33.54
C ALA A 377 -18.70 -35.66 33.21
N ASN A 378 -18.56 -35.11 32.01
CA ASN A 378 -17.34 -34.48 31.51
C ASN A 378 -17.76 -33.42 30.50
N GLN A 379 -18.04 -32.21 30.97
CA GLN A 379 -18.42 -31.12 30.09
C GLN A 379 -17.14 -30.53 29.50
N ARG A 380 -16.71 -30.93 28.30
CA ARG A 380 -15.41 -30.51 27.76
C ARG A 380 -15.51 -29.58 26.57
N LEU A 381 -14.80 -28.47 26.64
CA LEU A 381 -14.47 -27.69 25.46
C LEU A 381 -13.23 -28.31 24.82
N GLN A 382 -13.26 -28.44 23.50
CA GLN A 382 -12.16 -28.97 22.72
C GLN A 382 -11.77 -28.02 21.61
N VAL A 383 -10.47 -27.96 21.34
CA VAL A 383 -9.92 -27.27 20.17
C VAL A 383 -9.26 -28.26 19.24
N ARG A 384 -9.27 -27.92 17.96
CA ARG A 384 -8.44 -28.54 16.94
C ARG A 384 -7.75 -27.44 16.16
N GLN A 385 -6.46 -27.61 15.96
CA GLN A 385 -5.66 -26.69 15.16
C GLN A 385 -5.04 -27.43 13.97
N ASN A 386 -4.93 -26.76 12.83
CA ASN A 386 -4.31 -27.28 11.62
C ASN A 386 -2.99 -26.56 11.28
N TYR A 387 -2.52 -25.65 12.14
CA TYR A 387 -1.26 -24.90 12.06
C TYR A 387 -0.03 -25.73 12.48
N GLY A 388 0.29 -26.83 11.79
CA GLY A 388 1.51 -27.60 12.05
C GLY A 388 1.60 -28.20 13.47
N SER A 389 2.71 -28.84 13.82
CA SER A 389 2.84 -29.68 15.04
C SER A 389 3.34 -28.93 16.29
N ASN A 390 3.60 -27.62 16.22
CA ASN A 390 4.33 -26.87 17.24
C ASN A 390 3.48 -25.83 17.99
N GLN A 391 2.18 -26.06 18.13
CA GLN A 391 1.26 -25.11 18.77
C GLN A 391 1.01 -25.47 20.24
N VAL A 392 0.94 -24.45 21.09
CA VAL A 392 0.36 -24.53 22.44
C VAL A 392 -0.96 -23.78 22.44
N ALA A 393 -2.00 -24.36 23.04
CA ALA A 393 -3.17 -23.59 23.46
C ALA A 393 -3.04 -23.23 24.93
N LEU A 394 -3.13 -21.94 25.21
CA LEU A 394 -3.40 -21.41 26.54
C LEU A 394 -4.88 -21.07 26.58
N ALA A 395 -5.63 -21.74 27.45
CA ALA A 395 -7.03 -21.46 27.71
C ALA A 395 -7.16 -20.74 29.04
N TYR A 396 -7.82 -19.58 29.05
CA TYR A 396 -8.22 -18.86 30.25
C TYR A 396 -9.74 -18.81 30.31
N SER A 397 -10.33 -19.49 31.29
CA SER A 397 -11.78 -19.51 31.49
C SER A 397 -12.13 -18.70 32.75
N TYR A 398 -13.16 -17.87 32.68
CA TYR A 398 -13.74 -17.15 33.83
C TYR A 398 -15.24 -17.44 33.92
N TRP A 399 -15.77 -17.85 35.08
CA TRP A 399 -17.19 -18.18 35.26
C TRP A 399 -17.84 -17.59 36.52
N GLY A 400 -19.15 -17.29 36.45
CA GLY A 400 -20.01 -16.87 37.57
C GLY A 400 -20.66 -15.48 37.39
N THR A 401 -21.85 -15.27 37.97
CA THR A 401 -22.52 -13.97 38.05
C THR A 401 -22.15 -13.24 39.35
N GLY A 402 -21.75 -11.97 39.25
CA GLY A 402 -21.44 -11.13 40.42
C GLY A 402 -20.00 -11.26 40.96
N SER A 403 -19.79 -10.76 42.18
CA SER A 403 -18.47 -10.54 42.81
C SER A 403 -17.69 -11.80 43.25
N SER A 404 -18.07 -12.98 42.75
CA SER A 404 -17.52 -14.28 43.16
C SER A 404 -17.24 -15.21 41.98
N GLY A 405 -16.85 -14.65 40.82
CA GLY A 405 -16.43 -15.47 39.69
C GLY A 405 -15.04 -16.09 39.90
N THR A 406 -14.88 -17.35 39.50
CA THR A 406 -13.64 -18.12 39.60
C THR A 406 -13.00 -18.22 38.21
N SER A 407 -11.67 -18.37 38.14
CA SER A 407 -10.96 -18.56 36.88
C SER A 407 -10.11 -19.82 36.88
N SER A 408 -9.86 -20.36 35.69
CA SER A 408 -8.92 -21.46 35.49
C SER A 408 -8.03 -21.20 34.29
N PHE A 409 -6.84 -21.78 34.35
CA PHE A 409 -5.86 -21.72 33.30
C PHE A 409 -5.42 -23.13 32.91
N LYS A 410 -5.39 -23.40 31.61
CA LYS A 410 -4.86 -24.66 31.08
C LYS A 410 -3.89 -24.41 29.93
N ASP A 411 -2.71 -24.97 30.04
CA ASP A 411 -1.75 -25.10 28.93
C ASP A 411 -1.90 -26.51 28.36
N THR A 412 -2.08 -26.62 27.04
CA THR A 412 -2.04 -27.92 26.38
C THR A 412 -1.31 -27.85 25.05
N ASN A 413 -0.33 -28.74 24.89
CA ASN A 413 0.32 -28.99 23.61
C ASN A 413 -0.72 -29.50 22.60
N LEU A 414 -0.91 -28.76 21.51
CA LEU A 414 -1.85 -29.13 20.49
C LEU A 414 -1.16 -29.91 19.38
N ILE A 415 -1.61 -31.15 19.18
CA ILE A 415 -1.22 -31.96 18.04
C ILE A 415 -2.06 -31.52 16.83
N GLN A 416 -1.40 -31.38 15.68
CA GLN A 416 -2.06 -30.96 14.45
C GLN A 416 -3.20 -31.92 14.08
N ASN A 417 -4.35 -31.37 13.70
CA ASN A 417 -5.56 -32.08 13.31
C ASN A 417 -6.18 -32.98 14.40
N VAL A 418 -5.72 -32.89 15.64
CA VAL A 418 -6.26 -33.65 16.78
C VAL A 418 -7.13 -32.74 17.65
N TRP A 419 -8.28 -33.27 18.08
CA TRP A 419 -9.11 -32.60 19.07
C TRP A 419 -8.52 -32.78 20.46
N THR A 420 -8.30 -31.67 21.14
CA THR A 420 -7.64 -31.63 22.44
C THR A 420 -8.52 -30.94 23.47
N ASP A 421 -8.66 -31.55 24.63
CA ASP A 421 -9.40 -31.01 25.77
C ASP A 421 -8.68 -29.81 26.37
N ILE A 422 -9.36 -28.67 26.38
CA ILE A 422 -8.80 -27.37 26.83
C ILE A 422 -9.49 -26.84 28.07
N TYR A 423 -10.73 -27.25 28.31
CA TYR A 423 -11.44 -26.88 29.52
C TYR A 423 -12.48 -27.94 29.88
N ASP A 424 -12.62 -28.23 31.18
CA ASP A 424 -13.61 -29.13 31.73
C ASP A 424 -14.51 -28.31 32.66
N PHE A 425 -15.79 -28.15 32.32
CA PHE A 425 -16.77 -27.44 33.13
C PHE A 425 -17.23 -28.26 34.35
N GLY A 426 -16.70 -29.47 34.53
CA GLY A 426 -17.01 -30.33 35.67
C GLY A 426 -18.41 -30.94 35.59
N SER A 427 -18.89 -31.48 36.72
CA SER A 427 -20.15 -32.22 36.83
C SER A 427 -21.30 -31.45 37.51
N GLN A 428 -21.11 -30.17 37.85
CA GLN A 428 -22.13 -29.38 38.55
C GLN A 428 -22.86 -28.42 37.60
N ASN A 429 -24.19 -28.50 37.61
CA ASN A 429 -25.12 -27.74 36.77
C ASN A 429 -25.26 -26.25 37.18
N ASN A 430 -24.16 -25.52 37.40
CA ASN A 430 -24.25 -24.18 37.99
C ASN A 430 -23.27 -23.14 37.45
N THR A 431 -22.77 -23.27 36.22
CA THR A 431 -21.98 -22.19 35.61
C THR A 431 -22.83 -21.32 34.69
N GLU A 432 -23.49 -20.32 35.27
CA GLU A 432 -23.96 -19.14 34.54
C GLU A 432 -22.73 -18.40 33.97
N GLY A 433 -22.57 -18.44 32.65
CA GLY A 433 -21.64 -17.60 31.86
C GLY A 433 -20.15 -17.89 32.08
N ALA A 434 -19.49 -18.51 31.09
CA ALA A 434 -18.04 -18.72 31.10
C ALA A 434 -17.36 -18.01 29.92
N ASN A 435 -16.64 -16.91 30.16
CA ASN A 435 -15.84 -16.28 29.10
C ASN A 435 -14.50 -17.02 28.99
N THR A 436 -14.21 -17.63 27.84
CA THR A 436 -12.99 -18.43 27.64
C THR A 436 -12.11 -17.85 26.55
N THR A 437 -10.96 -17.30 26.92
CA THR A 437 -9.96 -16.81 25.97
C THR A 437 -8.98 -17.92 25.60
N PHE A 438 -8.80 -18.15 24.30
CA PHE A 438 -7.79 -19.07 23.78
C PHE A 438 -6.65 -18.30 23.15
N ILE A 439 -5.43 -18.60 23.55
CA ILE A 439 -4.23 -18.06 22.90
C ILE A 439 -3.48 -19.24 22.32
N LEU A 440 -3.36 -19.26 21.00
CA LEU A 440 -2.48 -20.17 20.28
C LEU A 440 -1.10 -19.55 20.16
N VAL A 441 -0.10 -20.28 20.64
CA VAL A 441 1.30 -19.89 20.57
C VAL A 441 2.04 -20.86 19.67
N ASP A 442 2.62 -20.34 18.58
CA ASP A 442 3.56 -21.09 17.77
C ASP A 442 4.93 -21.10 18.46
N LYS A 443 5.37 -22.27 18.94
CA LYS A 443 6.63 -22.45 19.67
C LYS A 443 7.87 -22.12 18.84
N THR A 444 7.75 -22.05 17.51
CA THR A 444 8.90 -21.89 16.59
C THR A 444 8.95 -20.54 15.91
N GLN A 445 7.81 -19.92 15.64
CA GLN A 445 7.74 -18.67 14.88
C GLN A 445 7.50 -17.42 15.74
N ALA A 446 7.33 -17.56 17.07
CA ALA A 446 6.96 -16.47 17.97
C ALA A 446 5.72 -15.69 17.49
N LYS A 447 4.83 -16.34 16.75
CA LYS A 447 3.54 -15.80 16.32
C LYS A 447 2.50 -16.19 17.36
N ILE A 448 1.83 -15.18 17.90
CA ILE A 448 0.74 -15.33 18.84
C ILE A 448 -0.55 -15.07 18.08
N ARG A 449 -1.49 -16.02 18.13
CA ARG A 449 -2.85 -15.81 17.66
C ARG A 449 -3.76 -15.88 18.87
N SER A 450 -4.44 -14.78 19.18
CA SER A 450 -5.47 -14.77 20.22
C SER A 450 -6.83 -14.98 19.57
N PHE A 451 -7.61 -15.86 20.16
CA PHE A 451 -9.00 -16.11 19.84
C PHE A 451 -9.76 -15.91 21.14
N GLN A 452 -10.39 -14.75 21.29
CA GLN A 452 -11.37 -14.60 22.38
C GLN A 452 -12.60 -15.40 21.99
N ILE A 453 -13.11 -16.22 22.90
CA ILE A 453 -14.32 -16.99 22.69
C ILE A 453 -15.23 -16.70 23.88
N GLU A 454 -16.34 -16.02 23.59
CA GLU A 454 -17.41 -15.93 24.56
C GLU A 454 -18.21 -17.23 24.53
N ALA A 455 -18.33 -17.91 25.67
CA ALA A 455 -19.17 -19.08 25.81
C ALA A 455 -20.28 -18.76 26.81
N ASP A 456 -21.39 -18.22 26.29
CA ASP A 456 -22.59 -17.96 27.09
C ASP A 456 -23.33 -19.27 27.36
N ILE A 457 -22.85 -20.00 28.38
CA ILE A 457 -23.50 -21.21 28.87
C ILE A 457 -24.73 -20.78 29.67
N VAL A 458 -25.90 -20.97 29.08
CA VAL A 458 -27.21 -20.76 29.73
C VAL A 458 -27.83 -22.12 29.98
N ILE A 459 -28.35 -22.36 31.18
CA ILE A 459 -29.10 -23.59 31.54
C ILE A 459 -30.60 -23.26 31.48
N ALA A 460 -31.43 -24.16 30.95
CA ALA A 460 -32.81 -23.83 30.55
C ALA A 460 -33.74 -23.43 31.72
N SER A 461 -33.39 -23.78 32.95
CA SER A 461 -34.17 -23.43 34.15
C SER A 461 -34.32 -21.92 34.40
N GLU A 462 -33.41 -21.09 33.88
CA GLU A 462 -33.42 -19.63 34.08
C GLU A 462 -34.23 -18.83 33.05
N ILE A 463 -34.66 -19.48 31.96
CA ILE A 463 -35.43 -18.82 30.88
C ILE A 463 -36.93 -19.11 30.98
N GLY A 464 -37.39 -19.69 32.11
CA GLY A 464 -38.80 -19.99 32.37
C GLY A 464 -39.40 -21.11 31.51
N ILE A 465 -38.56 -21.92 30.85
CA ILE A 465 -39.00 -23.01 29.98
C ILE A 465 -39.19 -24.27 30.84
N SER A 466 -40.44 -24.62 31.16
CA SER A 466 -40.73 -25.89 31.81
C SER A 466 -40.75 -27.03 30.78
N GLY A 467 -39.80 -27.95 30.90
CA GLY A 467 -39.65 -29.14 30.05
C GLY A 467 -38.27 -29.76 30.23
N GLY A 468 -38.21 -31.05 30.59
CA GLY A 468 -37.06 -31.71 31.24
C GLY A 468 -35.80 -31.94 30.39
N SER A 469 -35.22 -30.91 29.79
CA SER A 469 -33.88 -30.99 29.20
C SER A 469 -33.25 -29.59 29.11
N ASP A 470 -32.24 -29.36 29.94
CA ASP A 470 -31.40 -28.17 29.90
C ASP A 470 -30.63 -28.08 28.56
N LYS A 471 -30.59 -26.90 27.96
CA LYS A 471 -29.94 -26.66 26.66
C LYS A 471 -28.74 -25.74 26.82
N LEU A 472 -27.58 -26.18 26.38
CA LEU A 472 -26.34 -25.39 26.32
C LEU A 472 -26.33 -24.48 25.08
N PHE A 473 -26.13 -23.18 25.29
CA PHE A 473 -25.87 -22.21 24.22
C PHE A 473 -24.39 -21.84 24.20
N LEU A 474 -23.82 -21.62 23.01
CA LEU A 474 -22.40 -21.28 22.82
C LEU A 474 -22.32 -20.23 21.71
N LYS A 475 -21.95 -19.00 22.05
CA LYS A 475 -21.89 -17.87 21.11
C LYS A 475 -20.44 -17.48 20.81
N LEU A 476 -19.88 -18.13 19.81
CA LEU A 476 -18.48 -17.98 19.46
C LEU A 476 -18.22 -16.71 18.62
N THR A 477 -17.78 -15.63 19.26
CA THR A 477 -17.44 -14.33 18.64
C THR A 477 -15.92 -14.17 18.48
N LYS A 478 -15.45 -13.86 17.27
CA LYS A 478 -14.05 -13.44 17.03
C LYS A 478 -13.98 -11.92 17.14
N ASN A 479 -13.22 -11.41 18.11
CA ASN A 479 -12.87 -9.99 18.17
C ASN A 479 -11.67 -9.68 17.26
#